data_AF-A0A8I2D779-F1
#
_entry.id   AF-A0A8I2D779-F1
#
_cell.length_a   1.000
_cell.length_b   1.000
_cell.length_c   1.000
_cell.angle_alpha   90.00
_cell.angle_beta   90.00
_cell.angle_gamma   90.00
#
_symmetry.space_group_name_H-M   'P 1'
#
loop_
_entity.id
_entity.type
_entity.pdbx_description
1 polymer ?
#
loop_
_entity_poly.entity_id
_entity_poly.type
_entity_poly.pdbx_seq_one_letter_code
_entity_poly.pdbx_strand_id
1 'polypeptide(L)'
;MSKVAKIKTQQTTANVEDFVNKVDNEQKRADSFAIIEMMKKISGEEPKIWGASIIGFGNKRYKSPKTGREVDWFLIGFSPRKANYHYILLLTLTNTKTLFKN
;
A
#
# COMPACT_ATOMS: atom_id res chain seq x y z
N MET A 1 13.71 7.81 23.72
CA MET A 1 13.42 8.27 22.35
C MET A 1 13.12 7.05 21.48
N SER A 2 11.98 7.03 20.79
CA SER A 2 11.56 5.92 19.92
C SER A 2 12.61 5.69 18.83
N LYS A 3 13.21 4.50 18.76
CA LYS A 3 14.14 4.16 17.68
C LYS A 3 13.33 3.92 16.42
N VAL A 4 13.35 4.85 15.46
CA VAL A 4 12.72 4.69 14.14
C VAL A 4 13.32 3.45 13.49
N ALA A 5 12.49 2.44 13.23
CA ALA A 5 12.95 1.21 12.62
C ALA A 5 12.95 1.39 11.09
N LYS A 6 14.14 1.37 10.48
CA LYS A 6 14.27 1.44 9.03
C LYS A 6 13.84 0.11 8.42
N ILE A 7 12.58 0.06 7.98
CA ILE A 7 11.99 -1.07 7.24
C ILE A 7 12.34 -0.97 5.75
N LYS A 8 12.37 -2.10 5.05
CA LYS A 8 12.73 -2.16 3.61
C LYS A 8 11.65 -1.55 2.71
N THR A 9 10.39 -1.61 3.13
CA THR A 9 9.25 -1.07 2.39
C THR A 9 9.01 0.35 2.86
N GLN A 10 9.50 1.32 2.10
CA GLN A 10 9.28 2.75 2.35
C GLN A 10 8.68 3.40 1.14
N GLN A 11 7.91 4.46 1.35
CA GLN A 11 7.40 5.29 0.26
C GLN A 11 8.58 5.82 -0.56
N THR A 12 8.45 5.77 -1.88
CA THR A 12 9.44 6.25 -2.82
C THR A 12 8.93 7.51 -3.52
N THR A 13 9.84 8.18 -4.24
CA THR A 13 9.51 9.32 -5.12
C THR A 13 9.28 8.91 -6.57
N ALA A 14 9.25 7.60 -6.86
CA ALA A 14 9.03 7.10 -8.21
C ALA A 14 7.60 7.41 -8.69
N ASN A 15 7.47 7.67 -9.99
CA ASN A 15 6.18 7.89 -10.64
C ASN A 15 5.43 6.55 -10.81
N VAL A 16 4.16 6.54 -10.41
CA VAL A 16 3.29 5.35 -10.45
C VAL A 16 2.94 4.94 -11.88
N GLU A 17 2.65 5.90 -12.76
CA GLU A 17 2.30 5.63 -14.16
C GLU A 17 3.48 5.03 -14.91
N ASP A 18 4.68 5.61 -14.74
CA ASP A 18 5.92 5.05 -15.32
C ASP A 18 6.20 3.63 -14.85
N PHE A 19 5.90 3.35 -13.58
CA PHE A 19 6.06 2.02 -13.00
C PHE A 19 5.07 1.01 -13.59
N VAL A 20 3.80 1.40 -13.73
CA VAL A 20 2.77 0.55 -14.34
C VAL A 20 3.04 0.33 -15.83
N ASN A 21 3.51 1.36 -16.53
CA ASN A 21 3.87 1.27 -17.96
C ASN A 21 5.03 0.29 -18.23
N LYS A 22 5.89 0.02 -17.23
CA LYS A 22 6.95 -1.00 -17.32
C LYS A 22 6.46 -2.44 -17.13
N VAL A 23 5.17 -2.65 -16.87
CA VAL A 23 4.60 -4.00 -16.81
C VAL A 23 4.52 -4.56 -18.22
N ASP A 24 5.22 -5.68 -18.46
CA ASP A 24 5.33 -6.31 -19.79
C ASP A 24 3.98 -6.72 -20.40
N ASN A 25 3.05 -7.20 -19.56
CA ASN A 25 1.75 -7.69 -20.01
C ASN A 25 0.73 -6.54 -20.08
N GLU A 26 0.17 -6.33 -21.27
CA GLU A 26 -0.78 -5.23 -21.55
C GLU A 26 -2.07 -5.33 -20.72
N GLN A 27 -2.64 -6.53 -20.58
CA GLN A 27 -3.84 -6.74 -19.77
C GLN A 27 -3.57 -6.38 -18.30
N LYS A 28 -2.43 -6.84 -17.75
CA LYS A 28 -2.02 -6.49 -16.38
C LYS A 28 -1.82 -5.00 -16.20
N ARG A 29 -1.31 -4.30 -17.22
CA ARG A 29 -1.16 -2.84 -17.20
C ARG A 29 -2.52 -2.15 -17.15
N ALA A 30 -3.45 -2.54 -18.02
CA ALA A 30 -4.82 -2.02 -18.04
C ALA A 30 -5.55 -2.29 -16.71
N ASP A 31 -5.47 -3.52 -16.19
CA ASP A 31 -6.05 -3.89 -14.89
C ASP A 31 -5.46 -3.06 -13.76
N SER A 32 -4.14 -2.81 -13.79
CA SER A 32 -3.46 -2.01 -12.76
C SER A 32 -3.98 -0.57 -12.73
N PHE A 33 -4.17 0.05 -13.90
CA PHE A 33 -4.77 1.38 -13.97
C PHE A 33 -6.23 1.38 -13.47
N ALA A 34 -7.01 0.37 -13.82
CA ALA A 34 -8.39 0.25 -13.32
C ALA A 34 -8.44 0.11 -11.79
N ILE A 35 -7.54 -0.69 -11.21
CA ILE A 35 -7.41 -0.85 -9.76
C ILE A 35 -6.97 0.45 -9.10
N ILE A 36 -6.01 1.18 -9.71
CA ILE A 36 -5.56 2.47 -9.18
C ILE A 36 -6.71 3.46 -9.10
N GLU A 37 -7.47 3.60 -10.17
CA GLU A 37 -8.64 4.50 -10.21
C GLU A 37 -9.69 4.11 -9.17
N MET A 38 -9.97 2.82 -9.04
CA MET A 38 -10.90 2.32 -8.02
C MET A 38 -10.40 2.61 -6.60
N MET A 39 -9.14 2.30 -6.28
CA MET A 39 -8.56 2.51 -4.96
C MET A 39 -8.43 3.99 -4.61
N LYS A 40 -8.11 4.84 -5.59
CA LYS A 40 -8.11 6.30 -5.44
C LYS A 40 -9.50 6.81 -5.05
N LYS A 41 -10.56 6.34 -5.72
CA LYS A 41 -11.94 6.70 -5.37
C LYS A 41 -12.36 6.21 -3.98
N ILE A 42 -11.98 4.99 -3.60
CA ILE A 42 -12.34 4.39 -2.31
C ILE A 42 -11.59 5.05 -1.15
N SER A 43 -10.29 5.33 -1.33
CA SER A 43 -9.44 5.88 -0.27
C SER A 43 -9.43 7.40 -0.20
N GLY A 44 -9.69 8.09 -1.31
CA GLY A 44 -9.48 9.53 -1.44
C GLY A 44 -8.01 9.95 -1.51
N GLU A 45 -7.09 9.00 -1.63
CA GLU A 45 -5.65 9.21 -1.55
C GLU A 45 -4.98 8.98 -2.92
N GLU A 46 -3.88 9.69 -3.19
CA GLU A 46 -3.08 9.44 -4.39
C GLU A 46 -2.18 8.20 -4.22
N PRO A 47 -2.00 7.39 -5.28
CA PRO A 47 -1.12 6.23 -5.22
C PRO A 47 0.35 6.66 -5.05
N LYS A 48 1.10 5.86 -4.29
CA LYS A 48 2.55 5.97 -4.16
C LYS A 48 3.19 4.60 -4.28
N ILE A 49 4.42 4.55 -4.78
CA ILE A 49 5.20 3.31 -4.79
C ILE A 49 5.89 3.13 -3.45
N TRP A 50 5.73 1.96 -2.86
CA TRP A 50 6.34 1.51 -1.62
C TRP A 50 7.30 0.35 -1.87
N GLY A 51 8.53 0.49 -1.37
CA GLY A 51 9.59 -0.48 -1.59
C GLY A 51 9.90 -0.64 -3.08
N ALA A 52 9.99 -1.89 -3.53
CA ALA A 52 10.37 -2.20 -4.91
C ALA A 52 9.20 -2.27 -5.91
N SER A 53 7.96 -2.49 -5.44
CA SER A 53 6.89 -2.84 -6.38
C SER A 53 5.45 -2.70 -5.86
N ILE A 54 5.24 -2.13 -4.66
CA ILE A 54 3.90 -2.04 -4.09
C ILE A 54 3.34 -0.67 -4.44
N ILE A 55 2.13 -0.62 -4.98
CA ILE A 55 1.36 0.61 -5.14
C ILE A 55 0.45 0.69 -3.93
N GLY A 56 0.67 1.69 -3.07
CA GLY A 56 -0.05 1.89 -1.83
C GLY A 56 -0.73 3.26 -1.78
N PHE A 57 -1.82 3.34 -1.02
CA PHE A 57 -2.66 4.52 -0.85
C PHE A 57 -2.73 4.91 0.63
N GLY A 58 -2.65 6.21 0.88
CA GLY A 58 -2.53 6.78 2.22
C GLY A 58 -1.15 6.57 2.83
N ASN A 59 -0.89 7.27 3.93
CA ASN A 59 0.34 7.14 4.71
C ASN A 59 0.00 7.32 6.20
N LYS A 60 0.15 6.25 6.96
CA LYS A 60 -0.12 6.24 8.40
C LYS A 60 1.10 5.77 9.16
N ARG A 61 1.40 6.46 10.26
CA ARG A 61 2.42 6.05 11.22
C ARG A 61 1.85 5.05 12.21
N TYR A 62 2.41 3.85 12.22
CA TYR A 62 2.08 2.79 13.16
C TYR A 62 3.14 2.74 14.25
N LYS A 63 2.70 2.61 15.50
CA LYS A 63 3.58 2.46 16.66
C LYS A 63 3.41 1.09 17.28
N SER A 64 4.51 0.36 17.43
CA SER A 64 4.53 -0.93 18.11
C SER A 64 4.35 -0.73 19.62
N PRO A 65 3.31 -1.30 20.26
CA PRO A 65 3.13 -1.21 21.71
C PRO A 65 4.28 -1.88 22.47
N LYS A 66 4.84 -2.97 21.92
CA LYS A 66 5.89 -3.79 22.56
C LYS A 66 7.28 -3.16 22.49
N THR A 67 7.59 -2.45 21.42
CA THR A 67 8.97 -1.97 21.16
C THR A 67 9.08 -0.45 21.05
N GLY A 68 7.94 0.26 21.03
CA GLY A 68 7.88 1.70 20.79
C GLY A 68 8.31 2.12 19.38
N ARG A 69 8.65 1.18 18.49
CA ARG A 69 9.08 1.46 17.12
C ARG A 69 7.95 2.06 16.31
N GLU A 70 8.28 3.09 15.56
CA GLU A 70 7.36 3.76 14.64
C GLU A 70 7.74 3.41 13.20
N VAL A 71 6.74 3.11 12.39
CA VAL A 71 6.89 2.80 10.96
C VAL A 71 5.78 3.50 10.18
N ASP A 72 6.13 4.15 9.07
CA ASP A 72 5.15 4.65 8.11
C ASP A 72 4.74 3.51 7.18
N TRP A 73 3.44 3.42 6.89
CA TRP A 73 2.89 2.39 6.02
C TRP A 73 1.64 2.88 5.28
N PHE A 74 1.35 2.27 4.13
CA PHE A 74 0.14 2.54 3.37
C PHE A 74 -1.10 1.93 4.03
N LEU A 75 -2.28 2.50 3.78
CA LEU A 75 -3.52 1.94 4.30
C LEU A 75 -3.96 0.74 3.48
N ILE A 76 -3.98 0.85 2.15
CA ILE A 76 -4.34 -0.21 1.20
C ILE A 76 -3.33 -0.23 0.05
N GLY A 77 -3.15 -1.37 -0.63
CA GLY A 77 -2.25 -1.44 -1.78
C GLY A 77 -2.29 -2.75 -2.56
N PHE A 78 -1.54 -2.82 -3.64
CA PHE A 78 -1.39 -4.03 -4.45
C PHE A 78 -0.03 -4.03 -5.17
N SER A 79 0.35 -5.15 -5.79
CA SER A 79 1.63 -5.26 -6.51
C SER A 79 1.44 -5.93 -7.88
N PRO A 80 1.70 -5.23 -9.00
CA PRO A 80 1.54 -5.79 -10.35
C PRO A 80 2.76 -6.63 -10.76
N ARG A 81 2.98 -7.77 -10.10
CA ARG A 81 4.16 -8.63 -10.34
C ARG A 81 3.98 -9.63 -11.49
N LYS A 82 5.12 -9.97 -12.10
CA LYS A 82 5.25 -10.82 -13.29
C LYS A 82 4.62 -12.22 -13.11
N ALA A 83 4.75 -12.81 -11.93
CA ALA A 83 4.38 -14.21 -11.71
C ALA A 83 2.89 -14.46 -11.38
N ASN A 84 2.19 -13.59 -10.64
CA ASN A 84 0.78 -13.77 -10.24
C ASN A 84 0.18 -12.42 -9.79
N TYR A 85 -1.15 -12.25 -9.94
CA TYR A 85 -1.86 -11.12 -9.34
C TYR A 85 -1.90 -11.31 -7.82
N HIS A 86 -0.93 -10.74 -7.10
CA HIS A 86 -0.95 -10.71 -5.64
C HIS A 86 -1.58 -9.41 -5.17
N TYR A 87 -2.83 -9.50 -4.73
CA TYR A 87 -3.53 -8.43 -4.04
C TYR A 87 -3.12 -8.44 -2.56
N ILE A 88 -2.57 -7.33 -2.07
CA ILE A 88 -2.19 -7.18 -0.66
C ILE A 88 -3.19 -6.24 -0.01
N LEU A 89 -4.36 -6.76 0.34
CA LEU A 89 -5.32 -6.00 1.15
C LEU A 89 -4.81 -5.94 2.58
N LEU A 90 -4.18 -4.83 2.95
CA LEU A 90 -3.97 -4.49 4.35
C LEU A 90 -5.22 -3.72 4.81
N LEU A 91 -6.06 -4.31 5.65
CA LEU A 91 -7.20 -3.61 6.23
C LEU A 91 -6.79 -3.12 7.62
N THR A 92 -6.52 -1.82 7.76
CA THR A 92 -6.37 -1.24 9.10
C THR A 92 -7.75 -1.00 9.68
N LEU A 93 -8.27 -1.97 10.44
CA LEU A 93 -9.50 -1.80 11.22
C LEU A 93 -9.27 -0.73 12.30
N THR A 94 -9.69 0.50 12.03
CA THR A 94 -9.63 1.61 13.01
C THR A 94 -10.76 1.54 14.04
N ASN A 95 -11.74 0.65 13.88
CA ASN A 95 -12.87 0.54 14.79
C ASN A 95 -13.10 -0.92 15.24
N THR A 96 -12.34 -1.35 16.24
CA THR A 96 -12.51 -2.67 16.87
C THR A 96 -13.66 -2.72 17.88
N LYS A 97 -14.41 -1.63 18.11
CA LYS A 97 -15.50 -1.62 19.09
C LYS A 97 -16.84 -2.19 18.60
N THR A 98 -17.00 -2.40 17.30
CA THR A 98 -18.31 -2.78 16.72
C THR A 98 -18.38 -4.21 16.18
N LEU A 99 -17.27 -4.94 16.12
CA LEU A 99 -17.21 -6.26 15.46
C LEU A 99 -17.18 -7.47 16.41
N PHE A 100 -17.08 -7.26 17.72
CA PHE A 100 -17.08 -8.34 18.73
C PHE A 100 -18.06 -8.05 19.88
N LYS A 101 -19.26 -7.57 19.56
CA LYS A 101 -20.41 -7.68 20.45
C LYS A 101 -21.36 -8.72 19.85
N ASN A 102 -21.14 -9.97 20.25
CA ASN A 102 -22.17 -10.99 20.47
C ASN A 102 -21.68 -11.82 21.65
#